data_AF-A0A450UJ95-F1
#
_entry.id   AF-A0A450UJ95-F1
#
_cell.length_a   1.000
_cell.length_b   1.000
_cell.length_c   1.000
_cell.angle_alpha   90.00
_cell.angle_beta   90.00
_cell.angle_gamma   90.00
#
_symmetry.space_group_name_H-M   'P 1'
#
loop_
_entity.id
_entity.type
_entity.pdbx_description
1 polymer ?
#
loop_
_entity_poly.entity_id
_entity_poly.type
_entity_poly.pdbx_seq_one_letter_code
_entity_poly.pdbx_strand_id
1 'polypeptide(L)'
;MTDLKKLKTDILEDGIIDDEEVKTLRDAIYEDGVVDREEIDLLVSLRNEAKETCQAFSDLFFTAMKEHVLADGEIDEDEVKLLDAAIYADGVVDDDEKQLLRDLKAGAKSACSAFDALCGKCLG
;
A
#
# COMPACT_ATOMS: atom_id res chain seq x y z
N MET A 1 5.70 -20.28 4.20
CA MET A 1 4.81 -19.55 5.12
C MET A 1 5.67 -18.80 6.11
N THR A 2 6.30 -17.75 5.61
CA THR A 2 6.86 -16.70 6.46
C THR A 2 5.78 -16.23 7.44
N ASP A 3 6.07 -16.23 8.74
CA ASP A 3 5.14 -15.73 9.76
C ASP A 3 5.06 -14.20 9.64
N LEU A 4 4.18 -13.68 8.79
CA LEU A 4 4.01 -12.23 8.56
C LEU A 4 3.82 -11.43 9.86
N LYS A 5 3.15 -12.01 10.86
CA LYS A 5 2.99 -11.42 12.19
C LYS A 5 4.30 -11.29 12.96
N LYS A 6 5.20 -12.28 12.86
CA LYS A 6 6.53 -12.18 13.48
C LYS A 6 7.38 -11.16 12.74
N LEU A 7 7.37 -11.20 11.40
CA LEU A 7 8.09 -10.24 10.58
C LEU A 7 7.69 -8.80 10.90
N LYS A 8 6.38 -8.53 11.04
CA LYS A 8 5.86 -7.25 11.50
C LYS A 8 6.44 -6.82 12.85
N THR A 9 6.49 -7.75 13.80
CA THR A 9 6.97 -7.45 15.16
C THR A 9 8.46 -7.14 15.17
N ASP A 10 9.24 -7.87 14.37
CA ASP A 10 10.68 -7.63 14.19
C ASP A 10 10.93 -6.23 13.59
N ILE A 11 10.25 -5.92 12.48
CA ILE A 11 10.40 -4.63 11.76
C ILE A 11 9.94 -3.43 12.61
N LEU A 12 8.93 -3.62 13.47
CA LEU A 12 8.45 -2.57 14.36
C LEU A 12 9.23 -2.49 15.68
N GLU A 13 10.24 -3.34 15.90
CA GLU A 13 10.97 -3.39 17.18
C GLU A 13 11.70 -2.08 17.48
N ASP A 14 12.39 -1.52 16.49
CA ASP A 14 13.02 -0.19 16.61
C ASP A 14 12.04 0.93 16.19
N GLY A 15 11.06 0.59 15.35
CA GLY A 15 10.02 1.45 14.82
C GLY A 15 10.47 2.26 13.60
N ILE A 16 11.57 1.91 12.94
CA ILE A 16 12.09 2.58 11.76
C ILE A 16 12.24 1.52 10.66
N ILE A 17 11.50 1.67 9.57
CA ILE A 17 11.61 0.72 8.46
C ILE A 17 12.78 1.13 7.56
N ASP A 18 13.86 0.34 7.57
CA ASP A 18 15.07 0.57 6.77
C ASP A 18 15.14 -0.27 5.47
N ASP A 19 16.11 0.03 4.61
CA ASP A 19 16.24 -0.58 3.28
C ASP A 19 16.50 -2.10 3.31
N GLU A 20 17.17 -2.62 4.34
CA GLU A 20 17.40 -4.07 4.52
C GLU A 20 16.12 -4.78 4.96
N GLU A 21 15.34 -4.15 5.84
CA GLU A 21 14.04 -4.65 6.27
C GLU A 21 13.04 -4.67 5.11
N VAL A 22 13.06 -3.64 4.26
CA VAL A 22 12.24 -3.59 3.04
C VAL A 22 12.57 -4.72 2.09
N LYS A 23 13.84 -5.12 1.93
CA LYS A 23 14.19 -6.28 1.10
C LYS A 23 13.59 -7.56 1.66
N THR A 24 13.70 -7.77 2.96
CA THR A 24 13.12 -8.94 3.64
C THR A 24 11.61 -8.94 3.52
N LEU A 25 10.98 -7.77 3.69
CA LEU A 25 9.55 -7.59 3.51
C LEU A 25 9.12 -7.89 2.08
N ARG A 26 9.86 -7.39 1.09
CA ARG A 26 9.59 -7.66 -0.33
C ARG A 26 9.66 -9.15 -0.63
N ASP A 27 10.69 -9.85 -0.19
CA ASP A 27 10.78 -11.31 -0.40
C ASP A 27 9.58 -12.05 0.23
N ALA A 28 9.12 -11.59 1.40
CA ALA A 28 7.96 -12.18 2.08
C ALA A 28 6.63 -11.87 1.35
N ILE A 29 6.42 -10.63 0.90
CA ILE A 29 5.21 -10.16 0.21
C ILE A 29 5.06 -10.82 -1.17
N TYR A 30 6.16 -11.16 -1.83
CA TYR A 30 6.13 -11.80 -3.15
C TYR A 30 6.50 -13.29 -3.07
N GLU A 31 6.47 -13.93 -1.89
CA GLU A 31 6.82 -15.35 -1.68
C GLU A 31 5.94 -16.26 -2.56
N ASP A 32 4.64 -15.96 -2.67
CA ASP A 32 3.69 -16.72 -3.50
C ASP A 32 3.53 -16.13 -4.93
N GLY A 33 4.26 -15.05 -5.23
CA GLY A 33 4.27 -14.39 -6.54
C GLY A 33 3.03 -13.53 -6.86
N VAL A 34 2.12 -13.37 -5.89
CA VAL A 34 0.95 -12.48 -5.97
C VAL A 34 0.85 -11.68 -4.68
N VAL A 35 0.26 -10.48 -4.77
CA VAL A 35 -0.01 -9.64 -3.58
C VAL A 35 -1.49 -9.75 -3.24
N ASP A 36 -1.79 -10.45 -2.18
CA ASP A 36 -3.12 -10.64 -1.63
C ASP A 36 -3.43 -9.69 -0.46
N ARG A 37 -4.62 -9.86 0.10
CA ARG A 37 -5.15 -8.95 1.11
C ARG A 37 -4.36 -9.01 2.40
N GLU A 38 -3.82 -10.17 2.78
CA GLU A 38 -3.05 -10.32 4.03
C GLU A 38 -1.73 -9.54 3.95
N GLU A 39 -1.09 -9.52 2.79
CA GLU A 39 0.15 -8.81 2.52
C GLU A 39 -0.05 -7.29 2.48
N ILE A 40 -1.16 -6.83 1.87
CA ILE A 40 -1.54 -5.42 1.92
C ILE A 40 -1.89 -4.99 3.35
N ASP A 41 -2.63 -5.80 4.10
CA ASP A 41 -2.98 -5.48 5.49
C ASP A 41 -1.72 -5.34 6.36
N LEU A 42 -0.74 -6.23 6.17
CA LEU A 42 0.58 -6.13 6.79
C LEU A 42 1.26 -4.81 6.45
N LEU A 43 1.36 -4.47 5.15
CA LEU A 43 2.00 -3.25 4.67
C LEU A 43 1.34 -1.98 5.23
N VAL A 44 0.00 -1.94 5.27
CA VAL A 44 -0.78 -0.84 5.84
C VAL A 44 -0.54 -0.74 7.34
N SER A 45 -0.50 -1.87 8.04
CA SER A 45 -0.24 -1.92 9.48
C SER A 45 1.17 -1.42 9.81
N LEU A 46 2.18 -1.86 9.05
CA LEU A 46 3.56 -1.39 9.16
C LEU A 46 3.65 0.12 8.96
N ARG A 47 3.03 0.66 7.91
CA ARG A 47 3.06 2.11 7.64
C ARG A 47 2.40 2.93 8.75
N ASN A 48 1.29 2.43 9.33
CA ASN A 48 0.57 3.14 10.39
C ASN A 48 1.27 3.06 11.76
N GLU A 49 2.03 2.00 12.03
CA GLU A 49 2.67 1.78 13.33
C GLU A 49 4.15 2.18 13.35
N ALA A 50 4.81 2.21 12.20
CA ALA A 50 6.18 2.70 12.09
C ALA A 50 6.26 4.19 12.43
N LYS A 51 7.34 4.59 13.10
CA LYS A 51 7.62 5.99 13.40
C LYS A 51 8.23 6.70 12.20
N GLU A 52 9.09 6.00 11.46
CA GLU A 52 9.75 6.47 10.26
C GLU A 52 9.80 5.35 9.22
N THR A 53 9.60 5.69 7.95
CA THR A 53 9.69 4.75 6.84
C THR A 53 10.66 5.28 5.80
N CYS A 54 11.53 4.43 5.26
CA CYS A 54 12.42 4.81 4.17
C CYS A 54 11.68 4.90 2.82
N GLN A 55 12.30 5.56 1.83
CA GLN A 55 11.76 5.70 0.48
C GLN A 55 11.48 4.33 -0.17
N ALA A 56 12.36 3.34 0.02
CA ALA A 56 12.18 2.01 -0.54
C ALA A 56 10.92 1.32 -0.02
N PHE A 57 10.53 1.57 1.24
CA PHE A 57 9.29 1.06 1.80
C PHE A 57 8.07 1.69 1.10
N SER A 58 8.08 3.01 0.93
CA SER A 58 7.02 3.72 0.20
C SER A 58 6.87 3.21 -1.24
N ASP A 59 7.99 3.04 -1.95
CA ASP A 59 8.00 2.47 -3.30
C ASP A 59 7.42 1.04 -3.34
N LEU A 60 7.83 0.18 -2.40
CA LEU A 60 7.29 -1.18 -2.26
C LEU A 60 5.79 -1.16 -1.98
N PHE A 61 5.36 -0.33 -1.02
CA PHE A 61 3.99 -0.17 -0.58
C PHE A 61 3.09 0.26 -1.74
N PHE A 62 3.47 1.31 -2.48
CA PHE A 62 2.69 1.79 -3.61
C PHE A 62 2.66 0.78 -4.76
N THR A 63 3.75 0.07 -5.02
CA THR A 63 3.79 -0.98 -6.05
C THR A 63 2.85 -2.13 -5.71
N ALA A 64 2.97 -2.68 -4.49
CA ALA A 64 2.12 -3.77 -4.00
C ALA A 64 0.64 -3.37 -4.00
N MET A 65 0.32 -2.15 -3.53
CA MET A 65 -1.05 -1.61 -3.57
C MET A 65 -1.61 -1.52 -4.99
N LYS A 66 -0.82 -1.05 -5.97
CA LYS A 66 -1.25 -1.03 -7.38
C LYS A 66 -1.52 -2.43 -7.90
N GLU A 67 -0.64 -3.38 -7.62
CA GLU A 67 -0.81 -4.76 -8.10
C GLU A 67 -2.04 -5.43 -7.49
N HIS A 68 -2.28 -5.23 -6.19
CA HIS A 68 -3.46 -5.74 -5.50
C HIS A 68 -4.75 -5.12 -6.07
N VAL A 69 -4.83 -3.79 -6.14
CA VAL A 69 -6.04 -3.06 -6.57
C VAL A 69 -6.34 -3.24 -8.07
N LEU A 70 -5.33 -3.55 -8.88
CA LEU A 70 -5.49 -3.82 -10.31
C LEU A 70 -5.59 -5.32 -10.63
N ALA A 71 -5.56 -6.20 -9.62
CA ALA A 71 -5.49 -7.64 -9.81
C ALA A 71 -6.72 -8.19 -10.56
N ASP A 72 -7.91 -7.73 -10.21
CA ASP A 72 -9.17 -8.06 -10.91
C ASP A 72 -9.50 -7.02 -12.01
N GLY A 73 -8.92 -5.82 -11.89
CA GLY A 73 -9.08 -4.69 -12.78
C GLY A 73 -10.33 -3.85 -12.48
N GLU A 74 -10.97 -4.03 -11.34
CA GLU A 74 -12.14 -3.27 -10.91
C GLU A 74 -11.91 -2.68 -9.52
N ILE A 75 -11.88 -1.35 -9.40
CA ILE A 75 -11.66 -0.72 -8.09
C ILE A 75 -12.94 -0.71 -7.27
N ASP A 76 -13.03 -1.56 -6.25
CA ASP A 76 -14.19 -1.69 -5.37
C ASP A 76 -14.15 -0.79 -4.12
N GLU A 77 -15.21 -0.83 -3.30
CA GLU A 77 -15.28 0.01 -2.10
C GLU A 77 -14.30 -0.41 -0.99
N ASP A 78 -13.93 -1.69 -0.90
CA ASP A 78 -12.98 -2.18 0.10
C ASP A 78 -11.53 -1.86 -0.27
N GLU A 79 -11.22 -1.81 -1.56
CA GLU A 79 -9.97 -1.28 -2.10
C GLU A 79 -9.88 0.24 -1.95
N VAL A 80 -10.98 0.97 -2.14
CA VAL A 80 -11.01 2.42 -1.86
C VAL A 80 -10.73 2.71 -0.39
N LYS A 81 -11.23 1.90 0.54
CA LYS A 81 -10.89 2.07 1.97
C LYS A 81 -9.41 1.83 2.25
N LEU A 82 -8.81 0.84 1.59
CA LEU A 82 -7.36 0.64 1.65
C LEU A 82 -6.61 1.85 1.10
N LEU A 83 -7.03 2.37 -0.05
CA LEU A 83 -6.44 3.55 -0.67
C LEU A 83 -6.59 4.80 0.19
N ASP A 84 -7.73 5.01 0.86
CA ASP A 84 -7.92 6.14 1.77
C ASP A 84 -6.95 6.04 2.96
N ALA A 85 -6.85 4.86 3.60
CA ALA A 85 -5.88 4.62 4.68
C ALA A 85 -4.43 4.80 4.20
N ALA A 86 -4.12 4.32 2.99
CA ALA A 86 -2.83 4.46 2.34
C ALA A 86 -2.51 5.90 1.93
N ILE A 87 -3.47 6.71 1.54
CA ILE A 87 -3.20 8.08 1.08
C ILE A 87 -3.07 9.03 2.27
N TYR A 88 -3.77 8.76 3.36
CA TYR A 88 -3.79 9.63 4.53
C TYR A 88 -2.84 9.19 5.66
N ALA A 89 -2.07 8.11 5.53
CA ALA A 89 -1.24 7.63 6.64
C ALA A 89 -0.12 8.60 7.06
N ASP A 90 0.51 9.32 6.12
CA ASP A 90 1.50 10.36 6.44
C ASP A 90 0.84 11.71 6.81
N GLY A 91 -0.50 11.77 6.81
CA GLY A 91 -1.28 12.96 7.11
C GLY A 91 -1.25 14.04 6.01
N VAL A 92 -0.48 13.83 4.94
CA VAL A 92 -0.36 14.72 3.79
C VAL A 92 -0.59 13.90 2.53
N VAL A 93 -1.30 14.49 1.57
CA VAL A 93 -1.46 13.95 0.21
C VAL A 93 -0.51 14.71 -0.69
N ASP A 94 0.62 14.10 -1.02
CA ASP A 94 1.66 14.69 -1.85
C ASP A 94 1.53 14.27 -3.32
N ASP A 95 2.57 14.48 -4.12
CA ASP A 95 2.49 14.20 -5.56
C ASP A 95 2.54 12.69 -5.84
N ASP A 96 3.19 11.91 -4.97
CA ASP A 96 3.27 10.45 -5.08
C ASP A 96 1.90 9.80 -4.89
N GLU A 97 1.11 10.18 -3.88
CA GLU A 97 -0.27 9.66 -3.74
C GLU A 97 -1.18 10.08 -4.90
N LYS A 98 -1.00 11.31 -5.41
CA LYS A 98 -1.76 11.77 -6.58
C LYS A 98 -1.38 10.96 -7.82
N GLN A 99 -0.11 10.64 -7.98
CA GLN A 99 0.38 9.81 -9.08
C GLN A 99 -0.16 8.38 -8.96
N LEU A 100 -0.19 7.80 -7.75
CA LEU A 100 -0.84 6.51 -7.47
C LEU A 100 -2.30 6.50 -7.96
N LEU A 101 -3.10 7.50 -7.57
CA LEU A 101 -4.50 7.59 -7.98
C LEU A 101 -4.66 7.70 -9.50
N ARG A 102 -3.79 8.45 -10.16
CA ARG A 102 -3.79 8.58 -11.63
C ARG A 102 -3.43 7.26 -12.30
N ASP A 103 -2.41 6.56 -11.81
CA ASP A 103 -1.99 5.27 -12.34
C ASP A 103 -3.10 4.22 -12.18
N LEU A 104 -3.73 4.17 -11.00
CA LEU A 104 -4.88 3.28 -10.74
C LEU A 104 -6.05 3.60 -11.66
N LYS A 105 -6.40 4.87 -11.83
CA LYS A 105 -7.47 5.30 -12.74
C LYS A 105 -7.17 4.95 -14.20
N ALA A 106 -5.90 4.94 -14.59
CA ALA A 106 -5.47 4.56 -15.95
C ALA A 106 -5.38 3.05 -16.16
N GLY A 107 -5.03 2.29 -15.11
CA GLY A 107 -4.87 0.83 -15.15
C GLY A 107 -6.16 0.05 -14.93
N ALA A 108 -7.11 0.60 -14.16
CA ALA A 108 -8.37 -0.06 -13.86
C ALA A 108 -9.32 -0.06 -15.06
N LYS A 109 -10.02 -1.17 -15.28
CA LYS A 109 -11.07 -1.29 -16.30
C LYS A 109 -12.35 -0.59 -15.85
N SER A 110 -12.64 -0.63 -14.56
CA SER A 110 -13.80 -0.02 -13.92
C SER A 110 -13.42 0.45 -12.52
N ALA A 111 -14.13 1.45 -12.00
CA ALA A 111 -13.95 1.93 -10.64
C ALA A 111 -15.30 2.34 -10.06
N CYS A 112 -15.48 2.09 -8.77
CA CYS A 112 -16.70 2.48 -8.06
C CYS A 112 -16.79 4.01 -7.87
N SER A 113 -17.99 4.51 -7.53
CA SER A 113 -18.21 5.93 -7.27
C SER A 113 -17.40 6.47 -6.07
N ALA A 114 -17.04 5.60 -5.12
CA ALA A 114 -16.22 5.99 -3.98
C ALA A 114 -14.78 6.35 -4.43
N PHE A 115 -14.23 5.63 -5.41
CA PHE A 115 -12.92 5.94 -5.98
C PHE A 115 -12.93 7.30 -6.70
N ASP A 116 -13.98 7.61 -7.48
CA ASP A 116 -14.07 8.91 -8.16
C ASP A 116 -14.19 10.08 -7.15
N ALA A 117 -14.89 9.86 -6.03
CA ALA A 117 -14.92 10.81 -4.93
C ALA A 117 -13.55 11.00 -4.26
N LEU A 118 -12.80 9.91 -4.04
CA LEU A 118 -11.43 9.96 -3.50
C LEU A 118 -10.49 10.72 -4.44
N CYS A 119 -10.54 10.43 -5.75
CA CYS A 119 -9.83 11.18 -6.77
C CYS A 119 -10.22 12.66 -6.76
N GLY A 120 -11.50 13.01 -6.69
CA GLY A 120 -11.95 14.40 -6.65
C GLY A 120 -11.44 15.16 -5.42
N LYS A 121 -11.30 14.49 -4.27
CA LYS A 121 -10.78 15.07 -3.03
C LYS A 121 -9.25 15.28 -3.08
N CYS A 122 -8.52 14.37 -3.72
CA CYS A 122 -7.05 14.37 -3.71
C CYS A 122 -6.43 15.07 -4.92
N LEU A 123 -7.08 15.03 -6.08
CA LEU A 123 -6.62 15.61 -7.35
C LEU A 123 -7.27 16.96 -7.69
N GLY A 124 -8.31 17.34 -6.96
CA GLY A 124 -9.10 18.55 -7.16
C GLY A 124 -8.49 19.83 -6.62
#